data_AF-A0A969FUB1-F1
#
_entry.id   AF-A0A969FUB1-F1
#
_cell.length_a   1.000
_cell.length_b   1.000
_cell.length_c   1.000
_cell.angle_alpha   90.00
_cell.angle_beta   90.00
_cell.angle_gamma   90.00
#
_symmetry.space_group_name_H-M   'P 1'
#
loop_
_entity.id
_entity.type
_entity.pdbx_description
1 polymer ?
#
loop_
_entity_poly.entity_id
_entity_poly.type
_entity_poly.pdbx_seq_one_letter_code
_entity_poly.pdbx_strand_id
1 'polypeptide(L)'
;MDSERFKHSPSGKLISSQHDDIDYWAFDPHPLPPALTFDTAFIKILSEADRALGELAGLGRTMLNPQLLIRPFVRREAVLSSRIEGTETGIIDLYAYEAGQLSLPGFPVPPPREDTIEVLNYIAVLHYGTERIRELPICLRLIRECTSADARSAG
;
A
#
# COMPACT_ATOMS: atom_id res chain seq x y z
N MET A 1 -25.60 -0.66 -0.60
CA MET A 1 -24.73 -1.76 -0.13
C MET A 1 -25.36 -3.07 -0.53
N ASP A 2 -24.62 -3.98 -1.17
CA ASP A 2 -25.12 -5.33 -1.44
C ASP A 2 -25.08 -6.13 -0.14
N SER A 3 -26.22 -6.25 0.53
CA SER A 3 -26.33 -6.88 1.84
C SER A 3 -26.02 -8.38 1.78
N GLU A 4 -26.23 -9.06 0.64
CA GLU A 4 -25.96 -10.50 0.50
C GLU A 4 -24.47 -10.83 0.68
N ARG A 5 -23.56 -9.94 0.24
CA ARG A 5 -22.11 -10.15 0.38
C ARG A 5 -21.61 -10.12 1.82
N PHE A 6 -22.34 -9.47 2.73
CA PHE A 6 -21.88 -9.23 4.10
C PHE A 6 -22.64 -10.05 5.16
N LYS A 7 -23.70 -10.78 4.76
CA LYS A 7 -24.48 -11.63 5.67
C LYS A 7 -23.67 -12.68 6.43
N HIS A 8 -22.62 -13.21 5.80
CA HIS A 8 -21.78 -14.27 6.37
C HIS A 8 -20.32 -13.82 6.57
N SER A 9 -20.12 -12.52 6.79
CA SER A 9 -18.76 -11.98 6.99
C SER A 9 -18.14 -12.52 8.28
N PRO A 10 -16.91 -13.08 8.26
CA PRO A 10 -16.20 -13.45 9.48
C PRO A 10 -15.72 -12.23 10.27
N SER A 11 -15.70 -11.04 9.66
CA SER A 11 -15.07 -9.83 10.18
C SER A 11 -16.05 -8.84 10.83
N GLY A 12 -17.34 -9.17 10.90
CA GLY A 12 -18.36 -8.29 11.45
C GLY A 12 -19.77 -8.76 11.11
N LYS A 13 -20.75 -7.91 11.40
CA LYS A 13 -22.18 -8.23 11.26
C LYS A 13 -22.92 -7.11 10.57
N LEU A 14 -24.01 -7.46 9.90
CA LEU A 14 -24.97 -6.46 9.41
C LEU A 14 -25.95 -6.10 10.52
N ILE A 15 -26.10 -4.80 10.77
CA ILE A 15 -27.10 -4.24 11.67
C ILE A 15 -28.05 -3.34 10.88
N SER A 16 -29.35 -3.42 11.17
CA SER A 16 -30.32 -2.44 10.67
C SER A 16 -30.32 -1.24 11.60
N SER A 17 -30.16 -0.05 11.05
CA SER A 17 -30.19 1.21 11.77
C SER A 17 -31.18 2.16 11.09
N GLN A 18 -31.75 3.08 11.88
CA GLN A 18 -32.71 4.07 11.41
C GLN A 18 -32.15 5.47 11.67
N HIS A 19 -32.17 6.33 10.65
CA HIS A 19 -31.82 7.75 10.77
C HIS A 19 -32.80 8.58 9.95
N ASP A 20 -33.43 9.58 10.56
CA ASP A 20 -34.44 10.44 9.94
C ASP A 20 -35.53 9.69 9.15
N ASP A 21 -36.13 8.66 9.77
CA ASP A 21 -37.15 7.76 9.18
C ASP A 21 -36.70 6.96 7.93
N ILE A 22 -35.39 6.90 7.67
CA ILE A 22 -34.81 6.05 6.63
C ILE A 22 -34.12 4.86 7.28
N ASP A 23 -34.60 3.66 6.95
CA ASP A 23 -33.95 2.40 7.30
C ASP A 23 -32.75 2.16 6.39
N TYR A 24 -31.60 1.86 6.99
CA TYR A 24 -30.41 1.46 6.27
C TYR A 24 -29.67 0.31 6.98
N TRP A 25 -28.90 -0.44 6.19
CA TRP A 25 -28.00 -1.46 6.69
C TRP A 25 -26.62 -0.88 6.91
N ALA A 26 -26.05 -1.10 8.08
CA ALA A 26 -24.67 -0.77 8.42
C ALA A 26 -23.88 -2.04 8.72
N PHE A 27 -22.58 -2.02 8.40
CA PHE A 27 -21.65 -3.08 8.79
C PHE A 27 -20.99 -2.71 10.12
N ASP A 28 -21.19 -3.54 11.13
CA ASP A 28 -20.57 -3.43 12.45
C ASP A 28 -19.37 -4.40 12.53
N PRO A 29 -18.13 -3.90 12.42
CA PRO A 29 -16.94 -4.75 12.44
C PRO A 29 -16.71 -5.37 13.82
N HIS A 30 -16.22 -6.62 13.85
CA HIS A 30 -15.78 -7.21 15.11
C HIS A 30 -14.60 -6.42 15.71
N PRO A 31 -14.52 -6.31 17.05
CA PRO A 31 -13.42 -5.61 17.70
C PRO A 31 -12.08 -6.28 17.39
N LEU A 32 -11.04 -5.46 17.25
CA LEU A 32 -9.66 -5.94 17.08
C LEU A 32 -8.96 -6.06 18.45
N PRO A 33 -8.02 -7.01 18.61
CA PRO A 33 -7.64 -8.04 17.63
C PRO A 33 -8.63 -9.22 17.61
N PRO A 34 -8.77 -9.93 16.48
CA PRO A 34 -9.54 -11.17 16.44
C PRO A 34 -8.84 -12.25 17.29
N ALA A 35 -9.63 -13.19 17.82
CA ALA A 35 -9.07 -14.37 18.47
C ALA A 35 -8.38 -15.26 17.43
N LEU A 36 -7.08 -15.52 17.61
CA LEU A 36 -6.28 -16.37 16.73
C LEU A 36 -5.99 -17.70 17.43
N THR A 37 -6.19 -18.80 16.69
CA THR A 37 -5.82 -20.14 17.16
C THR A 37 -4.42 -20.48 16.63
N PHE A 38 -3.47 -20.66 17.55
CA PHE A 38 -2.09 -21.03 17.22
C PHE A 38 -1.94 -22.54 17.10
N ASP A 39 -2.56 -23.13 16.08
CA ASP A 39 -2.37 -24.54 15.77
C ASP A 39 -1.01 -24.79 15.08
N THR A 40 -0.66 -26.07 14.93
CA THR A 40 0.60 -26.48 14.31
C THR A 40 0.74 -25.96 12.87
N ALA A 41 -0.36 -25.85 12.13
CA ALA A 41 -0.35 -25.37 10.75
C ALA A 41 -0.04 -23.87 10.67
N PHE A 42 -0.70 -23.07 11.52
CA PHE A 42 -0.46 -21.64 11.65
C PHE A 42 0.98 -21.37 12.07
N ILE A 43 1.48 -22.06 13.10
CA ILE A 43 2.85 -21.89 13.60
C ILE A 43 3.87 -22.24 12.50
N LYS A 44 3.61 -23.30 11.72
CA LYS A 44 4.47 -23.68 10.59
C LYS A 44 4.55 -22.57 9.55
N ILE A 45 3.41 -22.01 9.12
CA ILE A 45 3.38 -20.92 8.12
C ILE A 45 4.09 -19.68 8.66
N LEU A 46 3.85 -19.32 9.93
CA LEU A 46 4.53 -18.20 10.57
C LEU A 46 6.05 -18.39 10.59
N SER A 47 6.51 -19.59 10.98
CA SER A 47 7.95 -19.91 11.00
C SER A 47 8.58 -19.87 9.62
N GLU A 48 7.86 -20.32 8.57
CA GLU A 48 8.33 -20.25 7.19
C GLU A 48 8.45 -18.79 6.71
N ALA A 49 7.48 -17.94 7.05
CA ALA A 49 7.50 -16.52 6.74
C ALA A 49 8.65 -15.79 7.45
N ASP A 50 8.84 -16.03 8.75
CA ASP A 50 9.93 -15.45 9.54
C ASP A 50 11.30 -15.84 8.98
N ARG A 51 11.46 -17.11 8.57
CA ARG A 51 12.69 -17.58 7.93
C ARG A 51 12.96 -16.85 6.62
N ALA A 52 11.95 -16.73 5.75
CA ALA A 52 12.11 -16.03 4.47
C ALA A 52 12.47 -14.54 4.67
N LEU A 53 11.85 -13.87 5.64
CA LEU A 53 12.19 -12.49 6.02
C LEU A 53 13.61 -12.40 6.57
N GLY A 54 14.03 -13.35 7.40
CA GLY A 54 15.38 -13.44 7.93
C GLY A 54 16.44 -13.64 6.84
N GLU A 55 16.18 -14.52 5.87
CA GLU A 55 17.04 -14.74 4.71
C GLU A 55 17.21 -13.46 3.88
N LEU A 56 16.11 -12.75 3.59
CA LEU A 56 16.15 -11.46 2.89
C LEU A 56 16.94 -10.39 3.67
N ALA A 57 16.70 -10.27 4.97
CA ALA A 57 17.41 -9.34 5.83
C ALA A 57 18.91 -9.67 5.93
N GLY A 58 19.27 -10.96 5.91
CA GLY A 58 20.65 -11.43 5.88
C GLY A 58 21.36 -11.02 4.59
N LEU A 59 20.76 -11.30 3.44
CA LEU A 59 21.29 -10.92 2.12
C LEU A 59 21.48 -9.40 2.02
N GLY A 60 20.48 -8.62 2.44
CA GLY A 60 20.53 -7.16 2.39
C GLY A 60 21.70 -6.55 3.18
N ARG A 61 22.09 -7.13 4.32
CA ARG A 61 23.22 -6.65 5.13
C ARG A 61 24.59 -6.87 4.48
N THR A 62 24.70 -7.83 3.56
CA THR A 62 25.98 -8.14 2.89
C THR A 62 26.23 -7.30 1.64
N MET A 63 25.23 -6.55 1.18
CA MET A 63 25.33 -5.75 -0.04
C MET A 63 25.94 -4.37 0.23
N LEU A 64 26.86 -3.95 -0.66
CA LEU A 64 27.46 -2.61 -0.63
C LEU A 64 26.43 -1.50 -0.81
N ASN A 65 25.41 -1.73 -1.65
CA ASN A 65 24.31 -0.80 -1.86
C ASN A 65 22.98 -1.55 -2.09
N PRO A 66 22.21 -1.81 -1.03
CA PRO A 66 20.90 -2.49 -1.12
C PRO A 66 19.88 -1.74 -1.98
N GLN A 67 20.02 -0.42 -2.12
CA GLN A 67 19.07 0.42 -2.86
C GLN A 67 19.01 0.09 -4.35
N LEU A 68 20.07 -0.54 -4.90
CA LEU A 68 20.07 -1.03 -6.28
C LEU A 68 19.00 -2.10 -6.53
N LEU A 69 18.63 -2.87 -5.51
CA LEU A 69 17.55 -3.86 -5.58
C LEU A 69 16.24 -3.33 -5.02
N ILE A 70 16.27 -2.61 -3.89
CA ILE A 70 15.05 -2.14 -3.24
C ILE A 70 14.24 -1.21 -4.17
N ARG A 71 14.90 -0.28 -4.87
CA ARG A 71 14.24 0.68 -5.76
C ARG A 71 13.38 0.05 -6.85
N PRO A 72 13.87 -0.92 -7.65
CA PRO A 72 13.03 -1.58 -8.65
C PRO A 72 11.93 -2.45 -8.05
N PHE A 73 12.15 -3.07 -6.88
CA PHE A 73 11.10 -3.83 -6.19
C PHE A 73 9.97 -2.94 -5.69
N VAL A 74 10.27 -1.78 -5.10
CA VAL A 74 9.27 -0.79 -4.67
C VAL A 74 8.42 -0.31 -5.84
N ARG A 75 9.03 -0.02 -7.00
CA ARG A 75 8.31 0.39 -8.22
C ARG A 75 7.40 -0.71 -8.74
N ARG A 76 7.90 -1.95 -8.73
CA ARG A 76 7.12 -3.10 -9.15
C ARG A 76 5.94 -3.34 -8.22
N GLU A 77 6.15 -3.24 -6.91
CA GLU A 77 5.07 -3.28 -5.93
C GLU A 77 4.04 -2.20 -6.26
N ALA A 78 4.45 -0.94 -6.34
CA ALA A 78 3.53 0.18 -6.50
C ALA A 78 2.65 0.03 -7.74
N VAL A 79 3.23 -0.40 -8.86
CA VAL A 79 2.48 -0.73 -10.09
C VAL A 79 1.47 -1.86 -9.88
N LEU A 80 1.84 -2.91 -9.14
CA LEU A 80 0.96 -4.05 -8.88
C LEU A 80 -0.16 -3.68 -7.91
N SER A 81 0.13 -2.89 -6.87
CA SER A 81 -0.85 -2.42 -5.89
C SER A 81 -1.84 -1.44 -6.52
N SER A 82 -1.36 -0.42 -7.24
CA SER A 82 -2.23 0.50 -7.97
C SER A 82 -3.11 -0.21 -9.02
N ARG A 83 -2.62 -1.28 -9.66
CA ARG A 83 -3.44 -2.08 -10.59
C ARG A 83 -4.64 -2.76 -9.93
N ILE A 84 -4.54 -3.14 -8.64
CA ILE A 84 -5.69 -3.69 -7.90
C ILE A 84 -6.78 -2.63 -7.73
N GLU A 85 -6.38 -1.36 -7.64
CA GLU A 85 -7.28 -0.21 -7.48
C GLU A 85 -7.84 0.31 -8.82
N GLY A 86 -7.33 -0.20 -9.94
CA GLY A 86 -7.86 0.08 -11.29
C GLY A 86 -6.92 0.89 -12.19
N THR A 87 -5.70 1.20 -11.73
CA THR A 87 -4.73 1.98 -12.50
C THR A 87 -4.19 1.21 -13.73
N GLU A 88 -4.18 1.84 -14.90
CA GLU A 88 -3.65 1.30 -16.16
C GLU A 88 -2.24 1.84 -16.46
N THR A 89 -1.28 1.56 -15.57
CA THR A 89 0.14 1.87 -15.78
C THR A 89 1.01 0.62 -15.69
N GLY A 90 1.96 0.48 -16.61
CA GLY A 90 2.99 -0.55 -16.60
C GLY A 90 4.30 -0.06 -15.98
N ILE A 91 5.17 -1.00 -15.58
CA ILE A 91 6.50 -0.66 -15.07
C ILE A 91 7.40 -0.01 -16.13
N ILE A 92 7.20 -0.36 -17.41
CA ILE A 92 7.92 0.26 -18.53
C ILE A 92 7.47 1.71 -18.69
N ASP A 93 6.17 1.99 -18.60
CA ASP A 93 5.63 3.35 -18.68
C ASP A 93 6.13 4.22 -17.52
N LEU A 94 6.17 3.65 -16.31
CA LEU A 94 6.72 4.30 -15.14
C LEU A 94 8.21 4.66 -15.34
N TYR A 95 9.03 3.72 -15.80
CA TYR A 95 10.44 4.00 -16.07
C TYR A 95 10.64 4.95 -17.25
N ALA A 96 9.82 4.85 -18.29
CA ALA A 96 9.87 5.76 -19.43
C ALA A 96 9.50 7.18 -18.99
N TYR A 97 8.56 7.32 -18.04
CA TYR A 97 8.23 8.59 -17.43
C TYR A 97 9.37 9.13 -16.55
N GLU A 98 9.91 8.31 -15.64
CA GLU A 98 11.07 8.67 -14.81
C GLU A 98 12.29 9.06 -15.67
N ALA A 99 12.52 8.38 -16.80
CA ALA A 99 13.62 8.65 -17.73
C ALA A 99 13.32 9.82 -18.70
N GLY A 100 12.05 10.02 -19.08
CA GLY A 100 11.60 11.09 -19.97
C GLY A 100 11.68 12.49 -19.35
N GLN A 101 11.89 12.59 -18.04
CA GLN A 101 12.33 13.81 -17.35
C GLN A 101 13.81 14.17 -17.60
N LEU A 102 14.59 13.34 -18.31
CA LEU A 102 15.86 13.78 -18.90
C LEU A 102 15.53 14.73 -20.07
N SER A 103 15.20 15.97 -19.74
CA SER A 103 14.91 17.05 -20.69
C SER A 103 16.02 17.13 -21.75
N LEU A 104 15.75 16.60 -22.95
CA LEU A 104 16.54 16.93 -24.11
C LEU A 104 16.14 18.34 -24.55
N PRO A 105 17.10 19.28 -24.72
CA PRO A 105 16.78 20.63 -25.16
C PRO A 105 15.95 20.61 -26.45
N GLY A 106 14.74 21.18 -26.40
CA GLY A 106 13.85 21.31 -27.57
C GLY A 106 12.75 20.26 -27.72
N PHE A 107 12.65 19.27 -26.84
CA PHE A 107 11.54 18.31 -26.84
C PHE A 107 10.61 18.55 -25.64
N PRO A 108 9.33 18.92 -25.85
CA PRO A 108 8.37 19.02 -24.75
C PRO A 108 8.10 17.64 -24.16
N VAL A 109 8.19 17.53 -22.84
CA VAL A 109 7.85 16.30 -22.10
C VAL A 109 6.33 16.10 -22.18
N PRO A 110 5.83 14.94 -22.64
CA PRO A 110 4.40 14.65 -22.59
C PRO A 110 3.91 14.71 -21.13
N PRO A 111 2.73 15.28 -20.85
CA PRO A 111 2.19 15.24 -19.50
C PRO A 111 2.05 13.76 -19.05
N PRO A 112 2.39 13.44 -17.79
CA PRO A 112 2.12 12.10 -17.26
C PRO A 112 0.65 11.75 -17.45
N ARG A 113 0.38 10.47 -17.78
CA ARG A 113 -0.97 9.93 -17.59
C ARG A 113 -1.30 10.02 -16.10
N GLU A 114 -2.54 10.37 -15.78
CA GLU A 114 -3.04 10.50 -14.39
C GLU A 114 -2.68 9.26 -13.54
N ASP A 115 -2.85 8.08 -14.13
CA ASP A 115 -2.47 6.77 -13.60
C ASP A 115 -0.99 6.63 -13.22
N THR A 116 -0.08 7.24 -13.99
CA THR A 116 1.36 7.20 -13.67
C THR A 116 1.68 8.09 -12.47
N ILE A 117 0.97 9.21 -12.31
CA ILE A 117 1.09 10.08 -11.14
C ILE A 117 0.61 9.34 -9.89
N GLU A 118 -0.44 8.55 -9.98
CA GLU A 118 -0.94 7.74 -8.87
C GLU A 118 0.12 6.75 -8.36
N VAL A 119 0.78 6.03 -9.26
CA VAL A 119 1.88 5.11 -8.91
C VAL A 119 3.06 5.87 -8.28
N LEU A 120 3.41 7.05 -8.78
CA LEU A 120 4.48 7.87 -8.21
C LEU A 120 4.12 8.38 -6.82
N ASN A 121 2.87 8.80 -6.62
CA ASN A 121 2.36 9.20 -5.32
C ASN A 121 2.43 8.05 -4.31
N TYR A 122 2.11 6.82 -4.73
CA TYR A 122 2.28 5.64 -3.88
C TYR A 122 3.73 5.51 -3.40
N ILE A 123 4.70 5.60 -4.33
CA ILE A 123 6.13 5.49 -4.01
C ILE A 123 6.57 6.61 -3.06
N ALA A 124 6.13 7.85 -3.30
CA ALA A 124 6.45 9.00 -2.47
C ALA A 124 5.90 8.84 -1.03
N VAL A 125 4.64 8.43 -0.91
CA VAL A 125 3.98 8.16 0.39
C VAL A 125 4.67 7.03 1.14
N LEU A 126 5.04 5.94 0.45
CA LEU A 126 5.76 4.82 1.04
C LEU A 126 7.11 5.28 1.62
N HIS A 127 7.86 6.07 0.86
CA HIS A 127 9.14 6.61 1.30
C HIS A 127 8.96 7.55 2.50
N TYR A 128 8.02 8.49 2.41
CA TYR A 128 7.67 9.40 3.50
C TYR A 128 7.31 8.62 4.78
N GLY A 129 6.38 7.67 4.70
CA GLY A 129 5.94 6.88 5.84
C GLY A 129 7.06 6.06 6.48
N THR A 130 7.97 5.50 5.66
CA THR A 130 9.12 4.71 6.12
C THR A 130 10.14 5.56 6.88
N GLU A 131 10.35 6.81 6.48
CA GLU A 131 11.21 7.73 7.25
C GLU A 131 10.47 8.26 8.49
N ARG A 132 9.18 8.59 8.33
CA ARG A 132 8.35 9.17 9.40
C ARG A 132 8.15 8.23 10.58
N ILE A 133 8.11 6.92 10.36
CA ILE A 133 7.94 5.92 11.43
C ILE A 133 9.08 5.93 12.45
N ARG A 134 10.25 6.48 12.11
CA ARG A 134 11.38 6.64 13.04
C ARG A 134 11.12 7.68 14.12
N GLU A 135 10.20 8.60 13.86
CA GLU A 135 9.85 9.72 14.75
C GLU A 135 8.43 9.62 15.31
N LEU A 136 7.52 8.97 14.57
CA LEU A 136 6.11 8.85 14.91
C LEU A 136 5.69 7.37 14.87
N PRO A 137 5.15 6.79 15.96
CA PRO A 137 4.68 5.41 15.93
C PRO A 137 3.53 5.24 14.93
N ILE A 138 3.25 3.99 14.56
CA ILE A 138 2.08 3.66 13.73
C ILE A 138 0.82 4.08 14.50
N CYS A 139 0.20 5.17 14.03
CA CYS A 139 -0.96 5.78 14.67
C CYS A 139 -1.84 6.45 13.62
N LEU A 140 -3.05 6.86 14.02
CA LEU A 140 -3.98 7.56 13.13
C LEU A 140 -3.37 8.83 12.53
N ARG A 141 -2.50 9.52 13.27
CA ARG A 141 -1.80 10.69 12.76
C ARG A 141 -0.88 10.33 11.58
N LEU A 142 -0.07 9.28 11.70
CA LEU A 142 0.79 8.81 10.59
C LEU A 142 -0.05 8.43 9.36
N ILE A 143 -1.14 7.70 9.57
CA ILE A 143 -2.06 7.31 8.49
C ILE A 143 -2.62 8.56 7.80
N ARG A 144 -3.07 9.55 8.57
CA ARG A 144 -3.57 10.81 8.03
C ARG A 144 -2.51 11.57 7.24
N GLU A 145 -1.28 11.66 7.76
CA GLU A 145 -0.14 12.26 7.06
C GLU A 145 0.07 11.57 5.70
N CYS A 146 0.11 10.23 5.65
CA CYS A 146 0.27 9.45 4.40
C CYS A 146 -0.90 9.59 3.42
N THR A 147 -2.13 9.78 3.89
CA THR A 147 -3.31 9.97 3.03
C THR A 147 -3.55 11.41 2.60
N SER A 148 -2.89 12.36 3.27
CA SER A 148 -3.01 13.79 2.98
C SER A 148 -2.22 14.19 1.73
N ALA A 149 -2.56 15.36 1.17
CA ALA A 149 -1.81 15.93 0.06
C ALA A 149 -0.34 16.22 0.40
N ASP A 150 0.01 16.37 1.68
CA ASP A 150 1.36 16.73 2.14
C ASP A 150 2.40 15.63 1.87
N ALA A 151 1.97 14.36 1.78
CA ALA A 151 2.85 13.26 1.38
C ALA A 151 3.09 13.18 -0.15
N ARG A 152 2.28 13.90 -0.95
CA ARG A 152 2.35 13.93 -2.42
C ARG A 152 3.28 15.02 -2.96
N SER A 153 3.74 15.95 -2.12
CA SER A 153 4.56 17.12 -2.48
C SER A 153 6.03 17.03 -2.04
N ALA A 154 6.43 15.94 -1.38
CA ALA A 154 7.79 15.74 -0.85
C ALA A 154 8.76 15.01 -1.80
N GLY A 155 8.39 14.84 -3.08
CA GLY A 155 9.18 14.17 -4.12
C GLY A 155 9.90 15.14 -5.05
#